data_AF-A0A0C9YPD7-F1
#
_entry.id   AF-A0A0C9YPD7-F1
#
_cell.length_a   1.000
_cell.length_b   1.000
_cell.length_c   1.000
_cell.angle_alpha   90.00
_cell.angle_beta   90.00
_cell.angle_gamma   90.00
#
_symmetry.space_group_name_H-M   'P 1'
#
loop_
_entity.id
_entity.type
_entity.pdbx_description
1 polymer ?
#
loop_
_entity_poly.entity_id
_entity_poly.type
_entity_poly.pdbx_seq_one_letter_code
_entity_poly.pdbx_strand_id
1 'polypeptide(L)'
;MCNPILTSADGSPLDSQPNSCLHPSAHSEIPLLEKMRQLIADWQSEWGAESTWLKKFYEQLKYTQGRGRHATDVFFSQCGAHVEDGRRLLWLLRSMTRKGFRGMSHRVADSYEQVFDLLTSLLIELRFFEVKLDEYAPISPLSRISESRYYFTV
;
A
#
# COMPACT_ATOMS: atom_id res chain seq x y z
N MET A 1 53.71 -1.73 -37.77
CA MET A 1 53.55 -0.51 -38.59
C MET A 1 52.27 -0.72 -39.39
N CYS A 2 51.19 0.04 -39.29
CA CYS A 2 50.99 1.45 -38.93
C CYS A 2 49.67 1.63 -38.16
N ASN A 3 49.65 2.58 -37.21
CA ASN A 3 48.44 3.34 -36.88
C ASN A 3 48.32 4.52 -37.85
N PRO A 4 47.12 5.11 -37.95
CA PRO A 4 47.06 6.53 -37.67
C PRO A 4 45.92 6.89 -36.71
N ILE A 5 46.26 7.75 -35.75
CA ILE A 5 45.32 8.56 -34.97
C ILE A 5 45.13 9.87 -35.75
N LEU A 6 43.89 10.33 -35.90
CA LEU A 6 43.58 11.72 -36.22
C LEU A 6 42.44 12.18 -35.31
N THR A 7 42.76 13.20 -34.53
CA THR A 7 41.95 13.83 -33.48
C THR A 7 41.24 15.06 -34.04
N SER A 8 39.98 15.30 -33.65
CA SER A 8 39.32 16.61 -33.41
C SER A 8 37.81 16.43 -33.53
N ALA A 9 37.07 16.26 -32.44
CA ALA A 9 36.52 17.29 -31.54
C ALA A 9 35.12 17.78 -31.97
N ASP A 10 34.22 17.68 -30.99
CA ASP A 10 32.94 18.37 -30.80
C ASP A 10 31.66 17.75 -31.39
N GLY A 11 30.68 17.53 -30.51
CA GLY A 11 29.36 16.99 -30.86
C GLY A 11 28.71 16.07 -29.82
N SER A 12 28.42 16.61 -28.63
CA SER A 12 27.36 16.23 -27.66
C SER A 12 27.08 14.74 -27.35
N PRO A 13 27.11 14.31 -26.06
CA PRO A 13 26.66 12.97 -25.69
C PRO A 13 25.13 12.90 -25.78
N LEU A 14 24.62 12.11 -26.73
CA LEU A 14 23.20 11.73 -26.78
C LEU A 14 22.84 10.92 -25.53
N ASP A 15 21.85 11.45 -24.82
CA ASP A 15 20.86 10.73 -24.02
C ASP A 15 21.36 9.90 -22.84
N SER A 16 21.75 10.61 -21.79
CA SER A 16 21.48 10.20 -20.41
C SER A 16 19.98 9.97 -20.22
N GLN A 17 19.54 8.73 -20.38
CA GLN A 17 18.22 8.29 -19.98
C GLN A 17 17.99 8.62 -18.49
N PRO A 18 16.87 9.25 -18.11
CA PRO A 18 16.55 9.45 -16.71
C PRO A 18 16.26 8.07 -16.11
N ASN A 19 17.08 7.67 -15.13
CA ASN A 19 16.81 6.53 -14.27
C ASN A 19 15.41 6.73 -13.66
N SER A 20 14.44 6.03 -14.25
CA SER A 20 13.03 6.13 -13.93
C SER A 20 12.84 5.69 -12.47
N CYS A 21 12.34 6.60 -11.62
CA CYS A 21 12.13 6.40 -10.18
C CYS A 21 10.95 5.47 -9.86
N LEU A 22 10.83 4.32 -10.52
CA LEU A 22 9.70 3.39 -10.37
C LEU A 22 10.11 1.91 -10.28
N HIS A 23 11.29 1.61 -9.76
CA HIS A 23 11.59 0.27 -9.28
C HIS A 23 11.85 0.29 -7.77
N PRO A 24 10.96 -0.29 -6.95
CA PRO A 24 11.32 -0.66 -5.60
C PRO A 24 12.52 -1.61 -5.68
N SER A 25 13.57 -1.29 -4.93
CA SER A 25 14.81 -2.05 -4.81
C SER A 25 14.56 -3.57 -4.84
N ALA A 26 15.18 -4.22 -5.82
CA ALA A 26 14.94 -5.61 -6.18
C ALA A 26 15.71 -6.60 -5.29
N HIS A 27 15.65 -6.49 -3.95
CA HIS A 27 16.26 -7.49 -3.06
C HIS A 27 15.52 -7.73 -1.74
N SER A 28 14.23 -7.39 -1.62
CA SER A 28 13.44 -7.90 -0.50
C SER A 28 13.17 -9.38 -0.72
N GLU A 29 13.77 -10.23 0.12
CA GLU A 29 13.46 -11.66 0.12
C GLU A 29 11.96 -11.87 0.27
N ILE A 30 11.35 -12.51 -0.73
CA ILE A 30 9.93 -12.85 -0.70
C ILE A 30 9.73 -13.84 0.46
N PRO A 31 8.83 -13.53 1.43
CA PRO A 31 8.63 -14.38 2.59
C PRO A 31 8.06 -15.76 2.19
N LEU A 32 8.38 -16.77 2.99
CA LEU A 32 7.68 -18.06 2.95
C LEU A 32 6.21 -17.88 3.31
N LEU A 33 5.35 -18.78 2.83
CA LEU A 33 3.89 -18.70 3.02
C LEU A 33 3.49 -18.65 4.51
N GLU A 34 4.21 -19.38 5.37
CA GLU A 34 4.01 -19.34 6.82
C GLU A 34 4.28 -17.95 7.41
N LYS A 35 5.38 -17.31 6.99
CA LYS A 35 5.69 -15.94 7.40
C LYS A 35 4.65 -14.96 6.88
N MET A 36 4.13 -15.18 5.67
CA MET A 36 3.05 -14.36 5.12
C MET A 36 1.76 -14.47 5.94
N ARG A 37 1.41 -15.67 6.43
CA ARG A 37 0.28 -15.85 7.36
C ARG A 37 0.47 -15.03 8.62
N GLN A 38 1.66 -15.09 9.23
CA GLN A 38 1.93 -14.33 10.45
C GLN A 38 1.83 -12.83 10.20
N LEU A 39 2.41 -12.33 9.10
CA LEU A 39 2.33 -10.92 8.74
C LEU A 39 0.89 -10.43 8.55
N ILE A 40 0.02 -11.24 7.95
CA ILE A 40 -1.40 -10.89 7.79
C ILE A 40 -2.11 -10.94 9.15
N ALA A 41 -1.86 -11.97 9.96
CA ALA A 41 -2.46 -12.08 11.29
C ALA A 41 -2.06 -10.92 12.21
N ASP A 42 -0.79 -10.48 12.15
CA ASP A 42 -0.29 -9.33 12.92
C ASP A 42 -0.84 -8.00 12.39
N TRP A 43 -1.15 -7.92 11.10
CA TRP A 43 -1.72 -6.74 10.47
C TRP A 43 -3.22 -6.60 10.74
N GLN A 44 -3.97 -7.69 10.84
CA GLN A 44 -5.41 -7.66 11.06
C GLN A 44 -5.79 -6.85 12.30
N SER A 45 -6.83 -6.04 12.17
CA SER A 45 -7.34 -5.26 13.29
C SER A 45 -7.90 -6.18 14.38
N GLU A 46 -7.73 -5.75 15.62
CA GLU A 46 -8.29 -6.42 16.80
C GLU A 46 -9.82 -6.27 16.89
N TRP A 47 -10.48 -5.80 15.82
CA TRP A 47 -11.92 -5.57 15.81
C TRP A 47 -12.73 -6.86 15.70
N GLY A 48 -12.08 -7.99 15.43
CA GLY A 48 -12.70 -9.30 15.39
C GLY A 48 -13.39 -9.58 14.06
N ALA A 49 -14.56 -10.20 14.10
CA ALA A 49 -15.28 -10.61 12.90
C ALA A 49 -15.79 -9.41 12.07
N GLU A 50 -15.85 -9.58 10.74
CA GLU A 50 -16.30 -8.57 9.78
C GLU A 50 -17.63 -7.90 10.17
N SER A 51 -18.59 -8.69 10.65
CA SER A 51 -19.92 -8.21 11.09
C SER A 51 -19.87 -7.15 12.19
N THR A 52 -18.74 -7.04 12.90
CA THR A 52 -18.55 -6.10 14.00
C THR A 52 -17.76 -4.85 13.61
N TRP A 53 -17.07 -4.87 12.47
CA TRP A 53 -16.14 -3.79 12.08
C TRP A 53 -16.81 -2.44 11.98
N LEU A 54 -18.00 -2.37 11.36
CA LEU A 54 -18.73 -1.11 11.22
C LEU A 54 -19.06 -0.49 12.59
N LYS A 55 -19.53 -1.32 13.52
CA LYS A 55 -19.84 -0.89 14.90
C LYS A 55 -18.58 -0.39 15.61
N LYS A 56 -17.48 -1.16 15.53
CA LYS A 56 -16.19 -0.80 16.14
C LYS A 56 -15.61 0.49 15.58
N PHE A 57 -15.68 0.68 14.27
CA PHE A 57 -15.27 1.90 13.60
C PHE A 57 -16.02 3.11 14.17
N TYR A 58 -17.35 3.05 14.24
CA TYR A 58 -18.15 4.16 14.77
C TYR A 58 -17.93 4.41 16.26
N GLU A 59 -17.72 3.36 17.06
CA GLU A 59 -17.37 3.48 18.48
C GLU A 59 -16.05 4.26 18.65
N GLN A 60 -15.01 3.88 17.91
CA GLN A 60 -13.71 4.55 17.96
C GLN A 60 -13.76 5.98 17.39
N LEU A 61 -14.49 6.19 16.29
CA LEU A 61 -14.67 7.51 15.70
C LEU A 61 -15.40 8.45 16.67
N LYS A 62 -16.52 8.02 17.27
CA LYS A 62 -17.26 8.84 18.23
C LYS A 62 -16.41 9.16 19.47
N TYR A 63 -15.65 8.17 19.94
CA TYR A 63 -14.74 8.35 21.07
C TYR A 63 -13.64 9.38 20.78
N THR A 64 -13.00 9.30 19.61
CA THR A 64 -11.93 10.22 19.21
C THR A 64 -12.46 11.62 18.91
N GLN A 65 -13.66 11.74 18.31
CA GLN A 65 -14.36 13.02 18.15
C GLN A 65 -14.67 13.68 19.50
N GLY A 66 -15.09 12.90 20.50
CA GLY A 66 -15.28 13.40 21.87
C GLY A 66 -14.00 13.93 22.53
N ARG A 67 -12.82 13.51 22.05
CA ARG A 67 -11.50 13.99 22.49
C ARG A 67 -10.98 15.18 21.69
N GLY A 68 -11.72 15.61 20.67
CA GLY A 68 -11.40 16.77 19.84
C GLY A 68 -10.66 16.44 18.54
N ARG A 69 -10.53 17.47 17.69
CA ARG A 69 -10.04 17.37 16.30
C ARG A 69 -8.73 16.60 16.16
N HIS A 70 -7.73 16.91 16.98
CA HIS A 70 -6.42 16.27 16.87
C HIS A 70 -6.50 14.74 17.07
N ALA A 71 -7.31 14.27 18.01
CA ALA A 71 -7.49 12.84 18.24
C ALA A 71 -8.22 12.17 17.06
N THR A 72 -9.19 12.86 16.46
CA THR A 72 -9.85 12.39 15.23
C THR A 72 -8.88 12.31 14.05
N ASP A 73 -8.04 13.31 13.86
CA ASP A 73 -7.04 13.33 12.78
C ASP A 73 -6.01 12.20 12.94
N VAL A 74 -5.58 11.92 14.18
CA VAL A 74 -4.69 10.79 14.51
C VAL A 74 -5.37 9.45 14.19
N PHE A 75 -6.64 9.28 14.54
CA PHE A 75 -7.40 8.06 14.23
C PHE A 75 -7.46 7.80 12.72
N PHE A 76 -7.83 8.81 11.92
CA PHE A 76 -7.83 8.66 10.47
C PHE A 76 -6.43 8.43 9.87
N SER A 77 -5.39 9.04 10.45
CA SER A 77 -4.01 8.78 10.06
C SER A 77 -3.60 7.33 10.33
N GLN A 78 -4.03 6.74 11.45
CA GLN A 78 -3.81 5.34 11.77
C GLN A 78 -4.54 4.41 10.80
N CYS A 79 -5.80 4.71 10.47
CA CYS A 79 -6.52 3.98 9.42
C CYS A 79 -5.80 4.07 8.06
N GLY A 80 -5.27 5.24 7.70
CA GLY A 80 -4.46 5.41 6.49
C GLY A 80 -3.19 4.56 6.51
N ALA A 81 -2.45 4.55 7.61
CA ALA A 81 -1.27 3.70 7.78
C ALA A 81 -1.62 2.20 7.65
N HIS A 82 -2.72 1.77 8.26
CA HIS A 82 -3.24 0.40 8.16
C HIS A 82 -3.51 -0.02 6.71
N VAL A 83 -4.11 0.87 5.93
CA VAL A 83 -4.36 0.65 4.49
C VAL A 83 -3.05 0.52 3.71
N GLU A 84 -2.08 1.41 3.95
CA GLU A 84 -0.78 1.35 3.27
C GLU A 84 0.00 0.08 3.60
N ASP A 85 -0.01 -0.37 4.86
CA ASP A 85 0.60 -1.63 5.24
C ASP A 85 -0.12 -2.83 4.60
N GLY A 86 -1.46 -2.80 4.53
CA GLY A 86 -2.25 -3.79 3.82
C GLY A 86 -1.93 -3.85 2.32
N ARG A 87 -1.73 -2.70 1.65
CA ARG A 87 -1.28 -2.63 0.25
C ARG A 87 0.10 -3.25 0.06
N ARG A 88 1.03 -3.05 1.02
CA ARG A 88 2.36 -3.68 0.99
C ARG A 88 2.25 -5.20 1.10
N LEU A 89 1.40 -5.71 2.00
CA LEU A 89 1.13 -7.15 2.11
C LEU A 89 0.53 -7.72 0.83
N LEU A 90 -0.40 -7.00 0.19
CA LEU A 90 -0.99 -7.39 -1.08
C LEU A 90 0.07 -7.49 -2.19
N TRP A 91 1.02 -6.55 -2.21
CA TRP A 91 2.15 -6.58 -3.13
C TRP A 91 3.08 -7.78 -2.89
N LEU A 92 3.32 -8.16 -1.62
CA LEU A 92 4.10 -9.35 -1.27
C LEU A 92 3.39 -10.64 -1.74
N LEU A 93 2.10 -10.79 -1.49
CA LEU A 93 1.31 -11.93 -2.00
C LEU A 93 1.36 -12.03 -3.52
N ARG A 94 1.21 -10.90 -4.21
CA ARG A 94 1.31 -10.84 -5.68
C ARG A 94 2.69 -11.26 -6.18
N SER A 95 3.74 -10.90 -5.44
CA SER A 95 5.11 -11.27 -5.78
C SER A 95 5.36 -12.76 -5.59
N MET A 96 4.77 -13.37 -4.55
CA MET A 96 4.81 -14.81 -4.32
C MET A 96 4.14 -15.60 -5.46
N THR A 97 2.93 -15.20 -5.85
CA THR A 97 2.19 -15.89 -6.92
C THR A 97 2.89 -15.80 -8.28
N ARG A 98 3.54 -14.67 -8.56
CA ARG A 98 4.35 -14.47 -9.77
C ARG A 98 5.61 -15.33 -9.81
N LYS A 99 6.30 -15.50 -8.67
CA LYS A 99 7.46 -16.39 -8.58
C LYS A 99 7.08 -17.86 -8.78
N GLY A 100 5.84 -18.19 -8.42
CA GLY A 100 5.27 -19.52 -8.53
C GLY A 100 5.75 -20.45 -7.43
N PHE A 101 4.93 -21.46 -7.13
CA PHE A 101 5.29 -22.53 -6.20
C PHE A 101 5.93 -23.68 -6.97
N ARG A 102 7.02 -24.24 -6.43
CA ARG A 102 7.70 -25.42 -6.99
C ARG A 102 7.45 -26.63 -6.08
N GLY A 103 7.20 -27.80 -6.67
CA GLY A 103 7.03 -29.04 -5.92
C GLY A 103 6.05 -30.01 -6.60
N MET A 104 5.63 -31.03 -5.85
CA MET A 104 4.58 -31.97 -6.28
C MET A 104 3.24 -31.26 -6.48
N SER A 105 2.49 -31.70 -7.49
CA SER A 105 1.25 -31.04 -7.95
C SER A 105 0.22 -30.76 -6.84
N HIS A 106 0.02 -31.69 -5.89
CA HIS A 106 -0.92 -31.46 -4.78
C HIS A 106 -0.45 -30.35 -3.84
N ARG A 107 0.85 -30.34 -3.46
CA ARG A 107 1.41 -29.30 -2.58
C ARG A 107 1.37 -27.91 -3.23
N VAL A 108 1.49 -27.87 -4.56
CA VAL A 108 1.37 -26.64 -5.33
C VAL A 108 -0.08 -26.14 -5.30
N ALA A 109 -1.06 -27.02 -5.50
CA ALA A 109 -2.48 -26.68 -5.40
C ALA A 109 -2.82 -26.15 -4.00
N ASP A 110 -2.43 -26.87 -2.94
CA ASP A 110 -2.64 -26.45 -1.54
C ASP A 110 -2.03 -25.07 -1.25
N SER A 111 -0.88 -24.77 -1.85
CA SER A 111 -0.22 -23.47 -1.68
C SER A 111 -1.01 -22.34 -2.34
N TYR A 112 -1.60 -22.57 -3.51
CA TYR A 112 -2.45 -21.60 -4.18
C TYR A 112 -3.76 -21.37 -3.45
N GLU A 113 -4.39 -22.43 -2.93
CA GLU A 113 -5.60 -22.32 -2.09
C GLU A 113 -5.32 -21.46 -0.85
N GLN A 114 -4.23 -21.73 -0.14
CA GLN A 114 -3.84 -20.93 1.03
C GLN A 114 -3.56 -19.46 0.66
N VAL A 115 -2.94 -19.18 -0.48
CA VAL A 115 -2.76 -17.80 -0.94
C VAL A 115 -4.09 -17.13 -1.24
N PHE A 116 -5.05 -17.87 -1.81
CA PHE A 116 -6.38 -17.34 -2.08
C PHE A 116 -7.13 -16.99 -0.80
N ASP A 117 -7.05 -17.83 0.22
CA ASP A 117 -7.63 -17.56 1.55
C ASP A 117 -7.01 -16.32 2.18
N LEU A 118 -5.68 -16.20 2.13
CA LEU A 118 -4.96 -15.04 2.64
C LEU A 118 -5.29 -13.76 1.87
N LEU A 119 -5.39 -13.85 0.55
CA LEU A 119 -5.77 -12.74 -0.30
C LEU A 119 -7.19 -12.27 0.02
N THR A 120 -8.13 -13.21 0.17
CA THR A 120 -9.53 -12.92 0.51
C THR A 120 -9.61 -12.22 1.86
N SER A 121 -8.96 -12.78 2.88
CA SER A 121 -8.94 -12.22 4.23
C SER A 121 -8.34 -10.80 4.25
N LEU A 122 -7.20 -10.59 3.57
CA LEU A 122 -6.56 -9.29 3.43
C LEU A 122 -7.45 -8.28 2.70
N LEU A 123 -8.06 -8.68 1.58
CA LEU A 123 -8.85 -7.77 0.75
C LEU A 123 -10.14 -7.31 1.43
N ILE A 124 -10.82 -8.19 2.18
CA ILE A 124 -12.07 -7.83 2.86
C ILE A 124 -11.80 -6.70 3.87
N GLU A 125 -10.77 -6.83 4.70
CA GLU A 125 -10.43 -5.80 5.69
C GLU A 125 -9.85 -4.54 5.04
N LEU A 126 -8.94 -4.69 4.08
CA LEU A 126 -8.36 -3.56 3.36
C LEU A 126 -9.45 -2.70 2.71
N ARG A 127 -10.42 -3.36 2.05
CA ARG A 127 -11.54 -2.66 1.39
C ARG A 127 -12.45 -1.96 2.38
N PHE A 128 -12.70 -2.56 3.55
CA PHE A 128 -13.46 -1.91 4.60
C PHE A 128 -12.83 -0.55 4.98
N PHE A 129 -11.52 -0.53 5.26
CA PHE A 129 -10.83 0.70 5.65
C PHE A 129 -10.72 1.70 4.50
N GLU A 130 -10.43 1.26 3.27
CA GLU A 130 -10.41 2.14 2.09
C GLU A 130 -11.74 2.85 1.88
N VAL A 131 -12.86 2.11 1.94
CA VAL A 131 -14.20 2.68 1.77
C VAL A 131 -14.51 3.66 2.89
N LYS A 132 -14.14 3.36 4.13
CA LYS A 132 -14.37 4.28 5.25
C LYS A 132 -13.52 5.54 5.11
N LEU A 133 -12.25 5.44 4.75
CA LEU A 133 -11.43 6.63 4.53
C LEU A 133 -11.97 7.50 3.40
N ASP A 134 -12.48 6.90 2.33
CA ASP A 134 -13.11 7.62 1.21
C ASP A 134 -14.41 8.31 1.63
N GLU A 135 -15.28 7.65 2.41
CA GLU A 135 -16.53 8.22 2.95
C GLU A 135 -16.29 9.48 3.79
N TYR A 136 -15.16 9.51 4.52
CA TYR A 136 -14.76 10.65 5.36
C TYR A 136 -13.74 11.57 4.70
N ALA A 137 -13.38 11.32 3.44
CA ALA A 137 -12.52 12.22 2.69
C ALA A 137 -13.24 13.56 2.43
N PRO A 138 -12.55 14.70 2.51
CA PRO A 138 -13.15 15.98 2.15
C PRO A 138 -13.64 15.96 0.69
N ILE A 139 -14.93 16.27 0.46
CA ILE A 139 -15.59 16.29 -0.88
C ILE A 139 -15.00 17.34 -1.84
N SER A 140 -14.09 18.19 -1.35
CA SER A 140 -13.25 19.06 -2.18
C SER A 140 -11.93 19.30 -1.46
N PRO A 141 -10.81 19.48 -2.19
CA PRO A 141 -9.61 20.00 -1.57
C PRO A 141 -10.04 21.34 -0.96
N LEU A 142 -9.78 21.50 0.33
CA LEU A 142 -9.98 22.76 1.01
C LEU A 142 -9.49 23.86 0.06
N SER A 143 -10.35 24.81 -0.29
CA SER A 143 -10.06 26.08 -0.95
C SER A 143 -9.13 26.97 -0.08
N ARG A 144 -8.26 26.34 0.70
CA ARG A 144 -7.41 26.88 1.73
C ARG A 144 -5.97 26.61 1.31
N ILE A 145 -5.46 27.54 0.50
CA ILE A 145 -4.06 27.55 0.07
C ILE A 145 -3.15 27.98 1.24
N SER A 146 -3.68 28.74 2.21
CA SER A 146 -3.04 29.11 3.49
C SER A 146 -4.07 29.81 4.41
N GLU A 147 -3.70 30.16 5.64
CA GLU A 147 -4.54 30.96 6.57
C GLU A 147 -5.01 32.31 6.01
N SER A 148 -4.43 32.79 4.90
CA SER A 148 -4.67 34.13 4.35
C SER A 148 -5.35 34.15 2.97
N ARG A 149 -5.75 33.00 2.38
CA ARG A 149 -6.39 32.99 1.05
C ARG A 149 -7.58 32.04 0.97
N TYR A 150 -8.74 32.62 0.65
CA TYR A 150 -9.98 31.94 0.30
C TYR A 150 -10.31 32.21 -1.17
N TYR A 151 -10.80 31.20 -1.90
CA TYR A 151 -11.48 31.44 -3.17
C TYR A 151 -12.83 32.08 -2.86
N PHE A 152 -12.95 33.38 -3.13
CA PHE A 152 -14.26 33.97 -3.37
C PHE A 152 -14.80 33.38 -4.67
N THR A 153 -16.00 32.83 -4.61
CA THR A 153 -16.81 32.62 -5.80
C THR A 153 -18.13 33.37 -5.63
N VAL A 154 -18.39 34.18 -6.65
CA VAL A 154 -19.41 35.21 -6.86
C VAL A 154 -20.82 34.69 -6.69
#